data_AF-A0AAN7K166-F1
#
_entry.id   AF-A0AAN7K166-F1
#
_cell.length_a   1.000
_cell.length_b   1.000
_cell.length_c   1.000
_cell.angle_alpha   90.00
_cell.angle_beta   90.00
_cell.angle_gamma   90.00
#
_symmetry.space_group_name_H-M   'P 1'
#
loop_
_entity.id
_entity.type
_entity.pdbx_description
1 polymer ?
#
loop_
_entity_poly.entity_id
_entity_poly.type
_entity_poly.pdbx_seq_one_letter_code
_entity_poly.pdbx_strand_id
1 'polypeptide(L)'
;MAARVVSLASVFLTSSSSPAYPSFYSSHLLRQIPCFALTLTAKSFPGFSSSGRVMSHTVAMANLGLTLPSIIEPPKISFSAKDTDVVEWKGDILTVGVTEKDMGKDENSKFQNPILKKLDAQLNGLLAEASLEEDFTGKAGQSVVLRLPGLGSKRISLIGLGQSGVAAPAFRSLGEAVAAAAKAAKASNVAVVLADSEGLSKESRLAAAYAIASGTTKKIDETPNPSESTVLGIHEDNRYKSETKKTTLKAIDIIGLGTGPELEKKIKYAEEVSSGIIFGRELVNSPANVLTPAVLAEEASKIASAYSDVFSSTILDVEQCKELKMGSYLGVAAASANPPHFIHLCYKPLDGPAKVKLALVGKGLTFDSGGYNIKTGPGCLIELMKFDMGGSAAVLGAAKAIAQIRPPGVEVHFIVAACENMISGAGMRPGDIVTASNGKTIEVNNTDAEGRLTLADALVYACNQGVEKIVDLATLTGACIVALGPSIAGVFTPNDDLAKEVLAASEISGEKLWRMPLEESYWESMKSGVADMVNTGGRQGGAITAALFLKQFVDDKVQWMHIDMAGPVWNDKRKSATGFGIPTLVEWVLKNSS
;
A
#
# COMPACT_ATOMS: atom_id res chain seq x y z
N MET A 1 -9.17 59.74 41.42
CA MET A 1 -8.32 58.71 42.07
C MET A 1 -7.41 58.17 40.96
N ALA A 2 -6.17 58.65 40.81
CA ALA A 2 -4.98 58.36 41.66
C ALA A 2 -4.54 56.89 41.52
N ALA A 3 -3.31 56.52 41.13
CA ALA A 3 -2.07 57.27 40.81
C ALA A 3 -1.27 56.44 39.75
N ARG A 4 -0.61 57.00 38.71
CA ARG A 4 0.78 57.56 38.68
C ARG A 4 1.86 56.60 39.24
N VAL A 5 3.09 56.45 38.74
CA VAL A 5 3.90 56.98 37.59
C VAL A 5 5.18 56.09 37.53
N VAL A 6 5.88 55.86 36.41
CA VAL A 6 7.14 56.54 35.97
C VAL A 6 7.45 56.11 34.53
N SER A 7 7.84 57.09 33.70
CA SER A 7 8.48 56.89 32.39
C SER A 7 9.95 57.34 32.44
N LEU A 8 10.78 56.87 31.50
CA LEU A 8 11.90 57.67 30.99
C LEU A 8 12.21 57.27 29.53
N ALA A 9 12.35 58.26 28.66
CA ALA A 9 12.60 58.13 27.23
C ALA A 9 14.04 58.58 26.88
N SER A 10 14.62 58.11 25.75
CA SER A 10 15.61 58.81 24.86
C SER A 10 16.26 57.84 23.84
N VAL A 11 16.81 58.24 22.67
CA VAL A 11 16.35 59.20 21.62
C VAL A 11 17.22 59.03 20.33
N PHE A 12 16.59 58.96 19.13
CA PHE A 12 17.18 59.16 17.76
C PHE A 12 18.18 58.08 17.23
N LEU A 13 18.10 57.56 15.98
CA LEU A 13 18.27 58.14 14.60
C LEU A 13 19.74 58.60 14.35
N THR A 14 20.47 58.31 13.25
CA THR A 14 20.11 57.95 11.84
C THR A 14 21.32 57.44 11.01
N SER A 15 21.06 56.96 9.77
CA SER A 15 21.95 56.85 8.57
C SER A 15 23.07 55.79 8.56
N SER A 16 23.29 54.90 7.56
CA SER A 16 23.08 54.82 6.09
C SER A 16 24.27 55.26 5.21
N SER A 17 25.05 54.30 4.67
CA SER A 17 25.51 54.25 3.25
C SER A 17 26.56 53.14 2.98
N SER A 18 26.42 52.45 1.85
CA SER A 18 27.47 51.69 1.14
C SER A 18 28.06 52.62 0.01
N PRO A 19 28.93 52.21 -0.95
CA PRO A 19 29.51 50.88 -1.26
C PRO A 19 31.01 50.90 -1.71
N ALA A 20 31.48 49.78 -2.30
CA ALA A 20 32.44 49.64 -3.42
C ALA A 20 33.69 48.72 -3.23
N TYR A 21 33.88 47.83 -4.22
CA TYR A 21 35.06 47.02 -4.58
C TYR A 21 35.94 47.79 -5.62
N PRO A 22 37.00 47.25 -6.30
CA PRO A 22 37.75 45.97 -6.20
C PRO A 22 39.31 46.13 -6.21
N SER A 23 40.08 45.02 -6.24
CA SER A 23 41.05 44.65 -7.32
C SER A 23 42.26 43.78 -6.90
N PHE A 24 42.91 43.15 -7.90
CA PHE A 24 43.95 42.11 -7.84
C PHE A 24 45.37 42.67 -7.59
N TYR A 25 46.30 41.88 -7.01
CA TYR A 25 47.43 41.23 -7.73
C TYR A 25 48.32 40.34 -6.83
N SER A 26 49.42 39.81 -7.39
CA SER A 26 50.07 38.55 -7.04
C SER A 26 51.41 38.66 -6.27
N SER A 27 51.84 37.50 -5.73
CA SER A 27 53.22 36.96 -5.71
C SER A 27 54.03 36.90 -4.40
N HIS A 28 54.52 35.68 -4.16
CA HIS A 28 55.70 35.21 -3.42
C HIS A 28 56.29 35.98 -2.22
N LEU A 29 56.44 35.26 -1.09
CA LEU A 29 57.77 35.00 -0.52
C LEU A 29 57.78 33.74 0.38
N LEU A 30 58.88 32.97 0.29
CA LEU A 30 59.08 31.74 1.07
C LEU A 30 59.53 32.02 2.51
N ARG A 31 59.14 31.16 3.45
CA ARG A 31 60.04 30.67 4.51
C ARG A 31 59.62 29.29 5.03
N GLN A 32 60.63 28.45 5.31
CA GLN A 32 60.51 27.04 5.70
C GLN A 32 60.35 26.85 7.22
N ILE A 33 60.13 25.60 7.64
CA ILE A 33 60.57 24.89 8.89
C ILE A 33 59.41 24.14 9.59
N PRO A 34 59.51 22.82 9.92
CA PRO A 34 60.09 21.70 9.16
C PRO A 34 59.11 20.50 9.06
N CYS A 35 59.52 19.41 8.41
CA CYS A 35 58.73 18.16 8.38
C CYS A 35 58.83 17.36 9.69
N PHE A 36 57.74 16.72 10.11
CA PHE A 36 57.78 15.42 10.78
C PHE A 36 57.28 14.35 9.80
N ALA A 37 58.17 13.46 9.39
CA ALA A 37 57.83 12.33 8.52
C ALA A 37 57.33 11.15 9.35
N LEU A 38 56.23 10.53 8.92
CA LEU A 38 55.77 9.25 9.46
C LEU A 38 55.58 8.29 8.28
N THR A 39 56.59 7.45 8.07
CA THR A 39 56.72 6.57 6.91
C THR A 39 55.84 5.33 7.11
N LEU A 40 54.89 5.11 6.19
CA LEU A 40 54.23 3.82 6.01
C LEU A 40 54.62 3.25 4.65
N THR A 41 55.19 2.05 4.67
CA THR A 41 55.88 1.42 3.54
C THR A 41 54.90 0.71 2.60
N ALA A 42 54.76 1.23 1.38
CA ALA A 42 54.12 0.50 0.30
C ALA A 42 55.07 -0.56 -0.29
N LYS A 43 54.60 -1.81 -0.44
CA LYS A 43 55.22 -2.83 -1.30
C LYS A 43 54.47 -2.91 -2.63
N SER A 44 55.20 -3.21 -3.70
CA SER A 44 54.79 -2.91 -5.08
C SER A 44 54.77 -4.13 -6.02
N PHE A 45 53.65 -4.26 -6.77
CA PHE A 45 53.51 -4.84 -8.13
C PHE A 45 53.86 -6.32 -8.40
N PRO A 46 53.52 -6.91 -9.58
CA PRO A 46 52.68 -6.45 -10.72
C PRO A 46 51.48 -7.39 -11.04
N GLY A 47 50.57 -7.15 -12.01
CA GLY A 47 50.36 -6.01 -12.94
C GLY A 47 49.30 -6.33 -14.04
N PHE A 48 48.90 -5.31 -14.82
CA PHE A 48 48.01 -5.32 -16.01
C PHE A 48 46.55 -5.82 -15.83
N SER A 49 45.53 -5.30 -16.52
CA SER A 49 45.49 -4.40 -17.70
C SER A 49 44.40 -3.31 -17.59
N SER A 50 44.58 -2.22 -18.35
CA SER A 50 43.68 -1.06 -18.40
C SER A 50 42.56 -1.20 -19.43
N SER A 51 41.31 -1.01 -19.01
CA SER A 51 40.26 -0.40 -19.84
C SER A 51 39.40 0.52 -18.95
N GLY A 52 39.00 1.67 -19.49
CA GLY A 52 38.59 2.81 -18.67
C GLY A 52 37.24 2.63 -17.96
N ARG A 53 37.26 2.52 -16.63
CA ARG A 53 36.10 2.93 -15.83
C ARG A 53 36.13 4.45 -15.69
N VAL A 54 35.19 5.12 -16.36
CA VAL A 54 34.73 6.44 -15.91
C VAL A 54 34.27 6.26 -14.47
N MET A 55 34.91 6.95 -13.53
CA MET A 55 34.43 6.97 -12.15
C MET A 55 33.14 7.81 -12.10
N SER A 56 32.01 7.13 -12.28
CA SER A 56 30.71 7.67 -11.92
C SER A 56 30.70 7.91 -10.40
N HIS A 57 30.99 9.15 -9.99
CA HIS A 57 30.80 9.63 -8.63
C HIS A 57 29.31 9.64 -8.29
N THR A 58 28.77 8.45 -8.05
CA THR A 58 27.48 8.28 -7.39
C THR A 58 27.69 8.63 -5.94
N VAL A 59 27.63 9.92 -5.63
CA VAL A 59 27.41 10.36 -4.26
C VAL A 59 26.03 9.84 -3.92
N ALA A 60 25.98 8.69 -3.23
CA ALA A 60 24.76 8.25 -2.58
C ALA A 60 24.32 9.42 -1.69
N MET A 61 23.21 10.08 -2.06
CA MET A 61 22.67 11.16 -1.24
C MET A 61 22.33 10.53 0.10
N ALA A 62 23.08 10.90 1.14
CA ALA A 62 22.83 10.38 2.46
C ALA A 62 21.39 10.72 2.84
N ASN A 63 20.58 9.70 3.17
CA ASN A 63 19.17 9.86 3.52
C ASN A 63 19.00 11.07 4.44
N LEU A 64 18.10 11.99 4.10
CA LEU A 64 17.89 13.19 4.90
C LEU A 64 17.57 12.78 6.35
N GLY A 65 18.29 13.34 7.31
CA GLY A 65 18.19 12.96 8.73
C GLY A 65 18.89 11.64 9.11
N LEU A 66 19.77 11.10 8.25
CA LEU A 66 20.58 9.89 8.47
C LEU A 66 19.78 8.65 8.87
N THR A 67 18.51 8.59 8.47
CA THR A 67 17.60 7.49 8.81
C THR A 67 17.96 6.23 8.01
N LEU A 68 18.31 5.16 8.71
CA LEU A 68 18.56 3.84 8.13
C LEU A 68 17.42 2.89 8.55
N PRO A 69 16.67 2.30 7.61
CA PRO A 69 15.67 1.29 7.95
C PRO A 69 16.36 0.03 8.51
N SER A 70 15.84 -0.48 9.62
CA SER A 70 16.25 -1.78 10.15
C SER A 70 15.89 -2.90 9.16
N ILE A 71 16.81 -3.84 8.95
CA ILE A 71 16.52 -5.06 8.18
C ILE A 71 15.52 -5.90 8.97
N ILE A 72 14.31 -6.03 8.46
CA ILE A 72 13.29 -6.92 8.99
C ILE A 72 13.14 -8.10 8.03
N GLU A 73 13.35 -9.31 8.54
CA GLU A 73 12.90 -10.51 7.83
C GLU A 73 11.37 -10.54 7.89
N PRO A 74 10.65 -10.51 6.75
CA PRO A 74 9.20 -10.60 6.75
C PRO A 74 8.78 -11.95 7.36
N PRO A 75 7.73 -11.99 8.20
CA PRO A 75 7.34 -13.20 8.90
C PRO A 75 6.89 -14.28 7.90
N LYS A 76 7.74 -15.29 7.71
CA LYS A 76 7.42 -16.50 6.96
C LYS A 76 6.49 -17.38 7.81
N ILE A 77 5.20 -17.09 7.72
CA ILE A 77 4.14 -17.93 8.29
C ILE A 77 3.89 -19.06 7.27
N SER A 78 4.04 -20.30 7.72
CA SER A 78 3.62 -21.47 6.95
C SER A 78 2.16 -21.78 7.24
N PHE A 79 1.32 -21.83 6.22
CA PHE A 79 -0.05 -22.29 6.36
C PHE A 79 -0.15 -23.76 5.93
N SER A 80 -0.92 -24.57 6.67
CA SER A 80 -1.19 -25.96 6.28
C SER A 80 -2.64 -26.33 6.50
N ALA A 81 -3.20 -27.15 5.62
CA ALA A 81 -4.54 -27.74 5.79
C ALA A 81 -4.41 -29.12 6.44
N LYS A 82 -5.25 -29.42 7.45
CA LYS A 82 -5.19 -30.67 8.22
C LYS A 82 -6.59 -31.21 8.53
N ASP A 83 -6.72 -32.53 8.48
CA ASP A 83 -7.87 -33.27 9.00
C ASP A 83 -7.56 -33.94 10.36
N THR A 84 -6.57 -33.41 11.09
CA THR A 84 -6.21 -33.87 12.44
C THR A 84 -7.32 -33.56 13.44
N ASP A 85 -7.59 -34.48 14.37
CA ASP A 85 -8.53 -34.27 15.46
C ASP A 85 -8.13 -33.06 16.32
N VAL A 86 -9.07 -32.16 16.58
CA VAL A 86 -8.86 -30.92 17.35
C VAL A 86 -8.30 -31.17 18.76
N VAL A 87 -8.58 -32.34 19.35
CA VAL A 87 -8.07 -32.72 20.68
C VAL A 87 -6.65 -33.29 20.61
N GLU A 88 -6.26 -33.86 19.48
CA GLU A 88 -4.92 -34.44 19.29
C GLU A 88 -3.89 -33.42 18.81
N TRP A 89 -4.35 -32.27 18.31
CA TRP A 89 -3.50 -31.18 17.84
C TRP A 89 -2.62 -30.60 18.96
N LYS A 90 -1.36 -30.28 18.62
CA LYS A 90 -0.34 -29.81 19.57
C LYS A 90 0.27 -28.50 19.11
N GLY A 91 0.30 -27.51 19.99
CA GLY A 91 0.85 -26.19 19.71
C GLY A 91 0.57 -25.15 20.80
N ASP A 92 0.61 -23.87 20.46
CA ASP A 92 0.52 -22.79 21.44
C ASP A 92 -0.91 -22.27 21.66
N ILE A 93 -1.74 -22.23 20.60
CA ILE A 93 -3.16 -21.85 20.65
C ILE A 93 -3.96 -22.70 19.66
N LEU A 94 -5.06 -23.31 20.11
CA LEU A 94 -6.13 -23.79 19.24
C LEU A 94 -7.28 -22.78 19.26
N THR A 95 -7.62 -22.20 18.11
CA THR A 95 -8.72 -21.24 17.99
C THR A 95 -9.93 -21.89 17.32
N VAL A 96 -11.11 -21.73 17.92
CA VAL A 96 -12.39 -22.18 17.38
C VAL A 96 -13.22 -20.95 16.98
N GLY A 97 -13.53 -20.82 15.69
CA GLY A 97 -14.53 -19.88 15.20
C GLY A 97 -15.94 -20.40 15.46
N VAL A 98 -16.78 -19.63 16.15
CA VAL A 98 -18.10 -20.03 16.64
C VAL A 98 -19.16 -19.01 16.28
N THR A 99 -20.30 -19.45 15.75
CA THR A 99 -21.50 -18.61 15.58
C THR A 99 -22.35 -18.61 16.85
N GLU A 100 -23.31 -17.69 16.95
CA GLU A 100 -24.32 -17.68 18.01
C GLU A 100 -25.11 -19.00 18.09
N LYS A 101 -25.28 -19.70 16.96
CA LYS A 101 -25.93 -21.04 16.90
C LYS A 101 -25.05 -22.14 17.51
N ASP A 102 -23.73 -22.08 17.30
CA ASP A 102 -22.79 -23.10 17.80
C ASP A 102 -22.68 -23.09 19.34
N MET A 103 -22.97 -21.94 19.94
CA MET A 103 -23.00 -21.73 21.38
C MET A 103 -24.24 -22.32 22.09
N GLY A 104 -25.11 -23.03 21.36
CA GLY A 104 -26.25 -23.75 21.93
C GLY A 104 -25.85 -24.72 23.04
N LYS A 105 -26.49 -24.57 24.21
CA LYS A 105 -26.30 -25.42 25.40
C LYS A 105 -27.53 -26.30 25.66
N ASP A 106 -27.32 -27.46 26.29
CA ASP A 106 -28.39 -28.35 26.75
C ASP A 106 -28.96 -27.91 28.12
N GLU A 107 -29.95 -28.64 28.63
CA GLU A 107 -30.58 -28.39 29.95
C GLU A 107 -29.59 -28.44 31.12
N ASN A 108 -28.42 -29.07 30.94
CA ASN A 108 -27.34 -29.15 31.92
C ASN A 108 -26.25 -28.10 31.68
N SER A 109 -26.52 -27.07 30.86
CA SER A 109 -25.60 -26.01 30.45
C SER A 109 -24.34 -26.48 29.69
N LYS A 110 -24.35 -27.69 29.12
CA LYS A 110 -23.23 -28.24 28.33
C LYS A 110 -23.42 -27.92 26.85
N PHE A 111 -22.32 -27.71 26.13
CA PHE A 111 -22.38 -27.45 24.69
C PHE A 111 -23.04 -28.60 23.92
N GLN A 112 -23.92 -28.24 22.98
CA GLN A 112 -24.50 -29.19 22.02
C GLN A 112 -23.58 -29.41 20.81
N ASN A 113 -22.84 -28.38 20.38
CA ASN A 113 -21.89 -28.46 19.26
C ASN A 113 -20.82 -29.55 19.52
N PRO A 114 -20.57 -30.48 18.57
CA PRO A 114 -19.66 -31.62 18.79
C PRO A 114 -18.22 -31.22 19.15
N ILE A 115 -17.67 -30.18 18.50
CA ILE A 115 -16.30 -29.72 18.74
C ILE A 115 -16.20 -29.08 20.13
N LEU A 116 -17.09 -28.14 20.46
CA LEU A 116 -17.08 -27.48 21.76
C LEU A 116 -17.32 -28.47 22.90
N LYS A 117 -18.28 -29.39 22.76
CA LYS A 117 -18.58 -30.45 23.72
C LYS A 117 -17.38 -31.35 24.00
N LYS A 118 -16.62 -31.70 22.96
CA LYS A 118 -15.44 -32.57 23.06
C LYS A 118 -14.27 -31.87 23.74
N LEU A 119 -14.04 -30.59 23.42
CA LEU A 119 -13.01 -29.77 24.07
C LEU A 119 -13.34 -29.50 25.55
N ASP A 120 -14.60 -29.17 25.85
CA ASP A 120 -15.07 -28.89 27.21
C ASP A 120 -15.05 -30.14 28.12
N ALA A 121 -15.39 -31.31 27.58
CA ALA A 121 -15.28 -32.58 28.31
C ALA A 121 -13.84 -32.92 28.73
N GLN A 122 -12.86 -32.59 27.89
CA GLN A 122 -11.43 -32.73 28.17
C GLN A 122 -10.91 -31.69 29.19
N LEU A 123 -11.67 -30.61 29.40
CA LEU A 123 -11.40 -29.53 30.35
C LEU A 123 -12.32 -29.55 31.58
N ASN A 124 -13.02 -30.66 31.81
CA ASN A 124 -13.93 -30.88 32.94
C ASN A 124 -15.03 -29.80 33.11
N GLY A 125 -15.44 -29.10 32.04
CA GLY A 125 -16.46 -28.05 32.07
C GLY A 125 -15.93 -26.61 32.09
N LEU A 126 -14.61 -26.42 32.21
CA LEU A 126 -13.98 -25.08 32.34
C LEU A 126 -14.22 -24.17 31.12
N LEU A 127 -14.40 -24.74 29.92
CA LEU A 127 -14.66 -23.94 28.72
C LEU A 127 -16.10 -23.41 28.71
N ALA A 128 -17.06 -24.22 29.15
CA ALA A 128 -18.46 -23.82 29.29
C ALA A 128 -18.71 -22.85 30.44
N GLU A 129 -17.94 -22.97 31.52
CA GLU A 129 -17.91 -22.09 32.70
C GLU A 129 -17.35 -20.70 32.33
N ALA A 130 -16.11 -20.62 31.84
CA ALA A 130 -15.50 -19.34 31.48
C ALA A 130 -16.28 -18.60 30.37
N SER A 131 -16.85 -19.34 29.40
CA SER A 131 -17.72 -18.72 28.38
C SER A 131 -18.99 -18.09 28.97
N LEU A 132 -19.48 -18.59 30.12
CA LEU A 132 -20.61 -18.01 30.83
C LEU A 132 -20.17 -16.80 31.67
N GLU A 133 -19.03 -16.88 32.35
CA GLU A 133 -18.47 -15.78 33.16
C GLU A 133 -18.07 -14.56 32.31
N GLU A 134 -17.56 -14.77 31.10
CA GLU A 134 -17.16 -13.71 30.14
C GLU A 134 -18.33 -13.23 29.23
N ASP A 135 -19.58 -13.63 29.48
CA ASP A 135 -20.78 -13.38 28.64
C ASP A 135 -20.58 -13.70 27.14
N PHE A 136 -19.80 -14.75 26.87
CA PHE A 136 -19.45 -15.16 25.52
C PHE A 136 -20.58 -15.97 24.90
N THR A 137 -21.23 -15.37 23.89
CA THR A 137 -22.43 -15.89 23.22
C THR A 137 -22.21 -16.13 21.72
N GLY A 138 -20.97 -16.00 21.22
CA GLY A 138 -20.62 -16.19 19.82
C GLY A 138 -20.87 -14.96 18.93
N LYS A 139 -21.26 -13.82 19.50
CA LYS A 139 -21.49 -12.56 18.77
C LYS A 139 -20.20 -12.05 18.12
N ALA A 140 -20.34 -11.39 16.97
CA ALA A 140 -19.21 -10.86 16.21
C ALA A 140 -18.34 -9.92 17.07
N GLY A 141 -17.03 -10.21 17.14
CA GLY A 141 -16.06 -9.43 17.91
C GLY A 141 -15.89 -9.84 19.38
N GLN A 142 -16.70 -10.78 19.90
CA GLN A 142 -16.39 -11.41 21.19
C GLN A 142 -15.23 -12.41 21.05
N SER A 143 -14.44 -12.58 22.11
CA SER A 143 -13.43 -13.65 22.20
C SER A 143 -13.15 -14.08 23.63
N VAL A 144 -13.04 -15.39 23.86
CA VAL A 144 -12.53 -15.99 25.11
C VAL A 144 -11.14 -16.56 24.84
N VAL A 145 -10.21 -16.48 25.82
CA VAL A 145 -8.86 -17.08 25.70
C VAL A 145 -8.44 -17.77 27.00
N LEU A 146 -8.49 -19.10 27.02
CA LEU A 146 -8.13 -19.92 28.18
C LEU A 146 -6.72 -20.51 28.08
N ARG A 147 -6.00 -20.53 29.22
CA ARG A 147 -4.68 -21.14 29.37
C ARG A 147 -4.83 -22.52 30.02
N LEU A 148 -4.36 -23.58 29.34
CA LEU A 148 -4.70 -24.96 29.69
C LEU A 148 -3.51 -25.78 30.22
N PRO A 149 -3.66 -26.53 31.33
CA PRO A 149 -2.71 -27.58 31.69
C PRO A 149 -2.97 -28.84 30.84
N GLY A 150 -1.95 -29.32 30.12
CA GLY A 150 -1.89 -30.71 29.62
C GLY A 150 -2.57 -31.07 28.30
N LEU A 151 -3.41 -30.22 27.70
CA LEU A 151 -4.26 -30.59 26.54
C LEU A 151 -3.57 -30.66 25.15
N GLY A 152 -2.25 -30.84 25.08
CA GLY A 152 -1.46 -30.76 23.84
C GLY A 152 -1.30 -29.33 23.28
N SER A 153 -2.38 -28.57 23.23
CA SER A 153 -2.39 -27.12 23.08
C SER A 153 -2.12 -26.41 24.42
N LYS A 154 -1.39 -25.28 24.39
CA LYS A 154 -1.18 -24.45 25.60
C LYS A 154 -2.38 -23.54 25.89
N ARG A 155 -3.18 -23.19 24.89
CA ARG A 155 -4.36 -22.34 25.02
C ARG A 155 -5.46 -22.81 24.08
N ILE A 156 -6.70 -22.58 24.48
CA ILE A 156 -7.86 -22.55 23.56
C ILE A 156 -8.39 -21.13 23.51
N SER A 157 -8.85 -20.71 22.33
CA SER A 157 -9.59 -19.46 22.17
C SER A 157 -10.89 -19.72 21.41
N LEU A 158 -11.99 -19.12 21.87
CA LEU A 158 -13.24 -19.04 21.13
C LEU A 158 -13.35 -17.64 20.51
N ILE A 159 -13.76 -17.54 19.25
CA ILE A 159 -13.89 -16.26 18.54
C ILE A 159 -15.26 -16.19 17.87
N GLY A 160 -16.05 -15.19 18.26
CA GLY A 160 -17.42 -15.02 17.82
C GLY A 160 -17.52 -14.52 16.38
N LEU A 161 -18.22 -15.28 15.55
CA LEU A 161 -18.49 -14.99 14.14
C LEU A 161 -19.85 -14.28 13.92
N GLY A 162 -20.68 -14.18 14.96
CA GLY A 162 -22.03 -13.63 14.90
C GLY A 162 -23.08 -14.65 14.45
N GLN A 163 -24.12 -14.16 13.78
CA GLN A 163 -25.26 -14.96 13.34
C GLN A 163 -24.90 -15.93 12.19
N SER A 164 -25.70 -16.98 12.04
CA SER A 164 -25.50 -17.99 10.98
C SER A 164 -25.69 -17.41 9.57
N GLY A 165 -24.90 -17.91 8.61
CA GLY A 165 -24.81 -17.35 7.25
C GLY A 165 -23.43 -16.74 6.96
N VAL A 166 -22.37 -17.37 7.48
CA VAL A 166 -21.01 -16.80 7.57
C VAL A 166 -20.42 -16.48 6.19
N ALA A 167 -20.22 -15.20 5.91
CA ALA A 167 -19.59 -14.69 4.69
C ALA A 167 -18.07 -14.52 4.84
N ALA A 168 -17.37 -14.34 3.73
CA ALA A 168 -15.90 -14.14 3.69
C ALA A 168 -15.35 -13.07 4.67
N PRO A 169 -16.03 -11.92 4.93
CA PRO A 169 -15.63 -10.97 5.97
C PRO A 169 -15.43 -11.58 7.35
N ALA A 170 -16.36 -12.42 7.83
CA ALA A 170 -16.29 -13.00 9.17
C ALA A 170 -15.12 -13.99 9.30
N PHE A 171 -14.83 -14.76 8.25
CA PHE A 171 -13.63 -15.61 8.19
C PHE A 171 -12.33 -14.80 8.14
N ARG A 172 -12.33 -13.61 7.55
CA ARG A 172 -11.21 -12.68 7.59
C ARG A 172 -11.00 -12.12 9.00
N SER A 173 -12.05 -11.65 9.67
CA SER A 173 -12.00 -11.21 11.06
C SER A 173 -11.58 -12.32 12.03
N LEU A 174 -11.95 -13.59 11.76
CA LEU A 174 -11.42 -14.75 12.48
C LEU A 174 -9.89 -14.84 12.35
N GLY A 175 -9.35 -14.74 11.14
CA GLY A 175 -7.91 -14.73 10.90
C GLY A 175 -7.18 -13.56 11.59
N GLU A 176 -7.77 -12.37 11.57
CA GLU A 176 -7.25 -11.20 12.27
C GLU A 176 -7.20 -11.37 13.80
N ALA A 177 -8.23 -11.97 14.37
CA ALA A 177 -8.32 -12.21 15.81
C ALA A 177 -7.39 -13.37 16.24
N VAL A 178 -7.22 -14.40 15.40
CA VAL A 178 -6.17 -15.44 15.53
C VAL A 178 -4.78 -14.79 15.60
N ALA A 179 -4.47 -13.87 14.69
CA ALA A 179 -3.21 -13.14 14.68
C ALA A 179 -2.98 -12.32 15.97
N ALA A 180 -4.01 -11.63 16.46
CA ALA A 180 -3.92 -10.84 17.68
C ALA A 180 -3.75 -11.73 18.94
N ALA A 181 -4.51 -12.82 19.06
CA ALA A 181 -4.38 -13.79 20.14
C ALA A 181 -2.97 -14.42 20.15
N ALA A 182 -2.45 -14.79 18.97
CA ALA A 182 -1.11 -15.31 18.81
C ALA A 182 -0.04 -14.30 19.25
N LYS A 183 -0.18 -13.03 18.85
CA LYS A 183 0.74 -11.96 19.25
C LYS A 183 0.74 -11.73 20.76
N ALA A 184 -0.44 -11.63 21.38
CA ALA A 184 -0.59 -11.43 22.82
C ALA A 184 0.02 -12.58 23.63
N ALA A 185 -0.17 -13.82 23.17
CA ALA A 185 0.36 -15.03 23.80
C ALA A 185 1.83 -15.34 23.52
N LYS A 186 2.47 -14.62 22.58
CA LYS A 186 3.77 -14.96 21.96
C LYS A 186 3.82 -16.38 21.36
N ALA A 187 2.73 -16.78 20.71
CA ALA A 187 2.56 -18.10 20.11
C ALA A 187 3.43 -18.27 18.85
N SER A 188 4.00 -19.46 18.66
CA SER A 188 4.74 -19.86 17.46
C SER A 188 3.93 -20.75 16.52
N ASN A 189 3.09 -21.63 17.05
CA ASN A 189 2.25 -22.54 16.26
C ASN A 189 0.80 -22.43 16.72
N VAL A 190 -0.12 -22.18 15.78
CA VAL A 190 -1.53 -21.94 16.05
C VAL A 190 -2.38 -22.82 15.14
N ALA A 191 -3.53 -23.30 15.63
CA ALA A 191 -4.55 -23.93 14.80
C ALA A 191 -5.82 -23.09 14.76
N VAL A 192 -6.55 -23.17 13.65
CA VAL A 192 -7.86 -22.54 13.45
C VAL A 192 -8.83 -23.61 12.94
N VAL A 193 -9.97 -23.74 13.62
CA VAL A 193 -11.06 -24.64 13.23
C VAL A 193 -12.39 -23.89 13.32
N LEU A 194 -13.38 -24.27 12.51
CA LEU A 194 -14.76 -23.80 12.66
C LEU A 194 -15.53 -24.80 13.52
N ALA A 195 -16.40 -24.32 14.41
CA ALA A 195 -17.23 -25.20 15.24
C ALA A 195 -18.24 -26.02 14.42
N ASP A 196 -18.72 -25.47 13.29
CA ASP A 196 -19.47 -26.18 12.25
C ASP A 196 -18.86 -25.87 10.88
N SER A 197 -18.33 -26.90 10.22
CA SER A 197 -17.91 -26.87 8.81
C SER A 197 -18.68 -27.88 7.94
N GLU A 198 -19.56 -28.69 8.54
CA GLU A 198 -20.28 -29.77 7.85
C GLU A 198 -21.30 -29.19 6.86
N GLY A 199 -21.97 -28.09 7.24
CA GLY A 199 -22.91 -27.37 6.37
C GLY A 199 -22.29 -26.57 5.23
N LEU A 200 -20.95 -26.48 5.12
CA LEU A 200 -20.26 -25.69 4.08
C LEU A 200 -19.98 -26.52 2.83
N SER A 201 -20.34 -25.95 1.65
CA SER A 201 -19.94 -26.49 0.34
C SER A 201 -18.41 -26.53 0.16
N LYS A 202 -17.91 -27.26 -0.83
CA LYS A 202 -16.48 -27.33 -1.12
C LYS A 202 -15.91 -25.95 -1.45
N GLU A 203 -16.63 -25.17 -2.26
CA GLU A 203 -16.29 -23.80 -2.62
C GLU A 203 -16.27 -22.88 -1.38
N SER A 204 -17.27 -23.03 -0.49
CA SER A 204 -17.34 -22.28 0.76
C SER A 204 -16.17 -22.58 1.70
N ARG A 205 -15.70 -23.84 1.77
CA ARG A 205 -14.53 -24.22 2.56
C ARG A 205 -13.23 -23.63 2.01
N LEU A 206 -13.06 -23.63 0.68
CA LEU A 206 -11.93 -22.97 0.00
C LEU A 206 -11.93 -21.45 0.24
N ALA A 207 -13.10 -20.82 0.17
CA ALA A 207 -13.27 -19.39 0.45
C ALA A 207 -12.99 -19.05 1.93
N ALA A 208 -13.45 -19.88 2.87
CA ALA A 208 -13.18 -19.72 4.30
C ALA A 208 -11.68 -19.85 4.61
N ALA A 209 -11.00 -20.86 4.06
CA ALA A 209 -9.56 -21.04 4.26
C ALA A 209 -8.74 -19.88 3.69
N TYR A 210 -9.09 -19.41 2.48
CA TYR A 210 -8.51 -18.20 1.89
C TYR A 210 -8.70 -16.98 2.80
N ALA A 211 -9.93 -16.72 3.24
CA ALA A 211 -10.25 -15.57 4.07
C ALA A 211 -9.55 -15.61 5.44
N ILE A 212 -9.47 -16.77 6.10
CA ILE A 212 -8.71 -16.98 7.34
C ILE A 212 -7.23 -16.67 7.10
N ALA A 213 -6.61 -17.27 6.07
CA ALA A 213 -5.21 -17.03 5.75
C ALA A 213 -4.94 -15.54 5.48
N SER A 214 -5.72 -14.91 4.60
CA SER A 214 -5.65 -13.48 4.30
C SER A 214 -5.91 -12.59 5.51
N GLY A 215 -6.78 -12.97 6.44
CA GLY A 215 -7.07 -12.19 7.66
C GLY A 215 -5.91 -12.17 8.65
N THR A 216 -5.20 -13.29 8.78
CA THR A 216 -4.03 -13.36 9.66
C THR A 216 -2.88 -12.44 9.20
N THR A 217 -2.76 -12.21 7.89
CA THR A 217 -1.73 -11.34 7.29
C THR A 217 -2.21 -9.89 7.10
N LYS A 218 -3.46 -9.68 6.67
CA LYS A 218 -4.09 -8.38 6.40
C LYS A 218 -5.30 -8.16 7.31
N LYS A 219 -5.23 -7.13 8.17
CA LYS A 219 -6.45 -6.54 8.74
C LYS A 219 -7.14 -5.62 7.74
N ILE A 220 -8.45 -5.80 7.55
CA ILE A 220 -9.38 -4.84 6.94
C ILE A 220 -10.35 -4.41 8.05
N ASP A 221 -10.26 -3.16 8.52
CA ASP A 221 -11.17 -2.68 9.56
C ASP A 221 -12.56 -2.41 8.96
N GLU A 222 -13.50 -3.34 9.16
CA GLU A 222 -14.88 -3.21 8.67
C GLU A 222 -15.82 -2.48 9.66
N THR A 223 -15.37 -2.17 10.89
CA THR A 223 -16.23 -1.61 11.95
C THR A 223 -15.90 -0.16 12.33
N PRO A 224 -16.91 0.74 12.44
CA PRO A 224 -16.68 2.14 12.83
C PRO A 224 -16.23 2.34 14.29
N ASN A 225 -16.47 1.36 15.19
CA ASN A 225 -16.43 1.63 16.63
C ASN A 225 -15.06 2.11 17.18
N PRO A 226 -15.04 3.02 18.18
CA PRO A 226 -13.80 3.67 18.61
C PRO A 226 -13.10 3.00 19.80
N SER A 227 -13.76 2.08 20.50
CA SER A 227 -13.24 1.39 21.67
C SER A 227 -12.47 0.11 21.30
N GLU A 228 -11.24 -0.01 21.79
CA GLU A 228 -10.46 -1.27 21.89
C GLU A 228 -9.90 -1.89 20.60
N SER A 229 -9.49 -1.09 19.62
CA SER A 229 -8.78 -1.58 18.42
C SER A 229 -7.32 -2.04 18.68
N THR A 230 -7.11 -3.09 19.47
CA THR A 230 -5.80 -3.76 19.65
C THR A 230 -5.71 -5.07 18.85
N VAL A 231 -6.16 -5.05 17.60
CA VAL A 231 -6.10 -6.21 16.69
C VAL A 231 -5.14 -5.91 15.55
N LEU A 232 -4.06 -6.67 15.48
CA LEU A 232 -2.99 -6.55 14.49
C LEU A 232 -2.95 -7.83 13.65
N GLY A 233 -2.91 -7.68 12.33
CA GLY A 233 -2.34 -8.72 11.48
C GLY A 233 -0.87 -8.93 11.84
N ILE A 234 -0.32 -10.09 11.49
CA ILE A 234 0.98 -10.58 12.02
C ILE A 234 2.18 -9.67 11.65
N HIS A 235 2.04 -8.89 10.59
CA HIS A 235 3.03 -7.91 10.15
C HIS A 235 2.91 -6.58 10.90
N GLU A 236 3.92 -6.26 11.72
CA GLU A 236 4.17 -4.91 12.24
C GLU A 236 5.39 -4.29 11.55
N ASP A 237 5.20 -3.17 10.86
CA ASP A 237 6.32 -2.39 10.35
C ASP A 237 7.03 -1.68 11.51
N ASN A 238 8.22 -2.18 11.83
CA ASN A 238 9.10 -1.65 12.85
C ASN A 238 10.43 -1.14 12.25
N ARG A 239 10.54 -0.99 10.91
CA ARG A 239 11.81 -0.63 10.23
C ARG A 239 12.41 0.69 10.74
N TYR A 240 11.56 1.59 11.23
CA TYR A 240 11.92 2.92 11.72
C TYR A 240 11.84 3.06 13.26
N LYS A 241 11.80 1.96 14.01
CA LYS A 241 11.82 1.97 15.48
C LYS A 241 13.16 1.43 16.00
N SER A 242 13.71 2.07 17.03
CA SER A 242 14.90 1.61 17.75
C SER A 242 14.65 0.31 18.53
N GLU A 243 13.47 0.19 19.15
CA GLU A 243 13.01 -1.03 19.80
C GLU A 243 12.09 -1.83 18.87
N THR A 244 12.50 -3.05 18.53
CA THR A 244 11.70 -3.97 17.71
C THR A 244 11.22 -5.16 18.54
N LYS A 245 9.94 -5.52 18.40
CA LYS A 245 9.39 -6.76 18.94
C LYS A 245 9.28 -7.74 17.78
N LYS A 246 10.10 -8.80 17.80
CA LYS A 246 10.03 -9.84 16.77
C LYS A 246 8.70 -10.59 16.87
N THR A 247 8.03 -10.75 15.74
CA THR A 247 6.91 -11.68 15.59
C THR A 247 7.37 -13.09 15.94
N THR A 248 6.54 -13.81 16.71
CA THR A 248 6.83 -15.18 17.18
C THR A 248 6.13 -16.26 16.37
N LEU A 249 5.02 -15.92 15.70
CA LEU A 249 4.20 -16.85 14.92
C LEU A 249 4.91 -17.32 13.64
N LYS A 250 4.92 -18.65 13.44
CA LYS A 250 5.62 -19.36 12.35
C LYS A 250 4.71 -20.30 11.56
N ALA A 251 3.67 -20.86 12.18
CA ALA A 251 2.79 -21.82 11.54
C ALA A 251 1.32 -21.62 11.93
N ILE A 252 0.43 -21.74 10.95
CA ILE A 252 -1.03 -21.75 11.14
C ILE A 252 -1.61 -22.99 10.46
N ASP A 253 -2.20 -23.86 11.27
CA ASP A 253 -2.90 -25.06 10.83
C ASP A 253 -4.40 -24.78 10.68
N ILE A 254 -4.93 -24.91 9.47
CA ILE A 254 -6.36 -24.79 9.18
C ILE A 254 -6.97 -26.19 9.24
N ILE A 255 -7.80 -26.45 10.25
CA ILE A 255 -8.35 -27.77 10.55
C ILE A 255 -9.80 -27.90 10.07
N GLY A 256 -10.16 -29.03 9.47
CA GLY A 256 -11.55 -29.41 9.20
C GLY A 256 -12.23 -28.65 8.05
N LEU A 257 -11.45 -27.95 7.22
CA LEU A 257 -11.91 -27.41 5.92
C LEU A 257 -11.55 -28.34 4.74
N GLY A 258 -11.02 -29.53 5.03
CA GLY A 258 -10.52 -30.53 4.07
C GLY A 258 -9.01 -30.47 3.90
N THR A 259 -8.50 -31.29 2.98
CA THR A 259 -7.06 -31.41 2.65
C THR A 259 -6.86 -31.58 1.13
N GLY A 260 -5.61 -31.47 0.69
CA GLY A 260 -5.18 -31.79 -0.68
C GLY A 260 -4.97 -30.60 -1.62
N PRO A 261 -4.58 -30.87 -2.89
CA PRO A 261 -3.89 -29.89 -3.74
C PRO A 261 -4.67 -28.62 -4.06
N GLU A 262 -5.99 -28.69 -4.14
CA GLU A 262 -6.84 -27.53 -4.45
C GLU A 262 -6.89 -26.51 -3.30
N LEU A 263 -6.97 -27.01 -2.06
CA LEU A 263 -6.95 -26.19 -0.86
C LEU A 263 -5.54 -25.66 -0.58
N GLU A 264 -4.51 -26.48 -0.75
CA GLU A 264 -3.10 -26.04 -0.68
C GLU A 264 -2.81 -24.94 -1.71
N LYS A 265 -3.29 -25.08 -2.96
CA LYS A 265 -3.17 -24.03 -3.98
C LYS A 265 -3.90 -22.74 -3.57
N LYS A 266 -5.09 -22.83 -2.96
CA LYS A 266 -5.85 -21.65 -2.53
C LYS A 266 -5.25 -20.97 -1.29
N ILE A 267 -4.61 -21.73 -0.40
CA ILE A 267 -3.80 -21.22 0.72
C ILE A 267 -2.54 -20.52 0.20
N LYS A 268 -1.77 -21.16 -0.69
CA LYS A 268 -0.59 -20.56 -1.33
C LYS A 268 -0.93 -19.24 -2.04
N TYR A 269 -2.05 -19.21 -2.75
CA TYR A 269 -2.58 -17.97 -3.34
C TYR A 269 -2.82 -16.86 -2.29
N ALA A 270 -3.32 -17.20 -1.10
CA ALA A 270 -3.46 -16.24 -0.01
C ALA A 270 -2.10 -15.71 0.48
N GLU A 271 -1.09 -16.58 0.61
CA GLU A 271 0.28 -16.19 0.98
C GLU A 271 0.89 -15.22 -0.06
N GLU A 272 0.74 -15.52 -1.35
CA GLU A 272 1.28 -14.73 -2.47
C GLU A 272 0.64 -13.33 -2.51
N VAL A 273 -0.68 -13.23 -2.44
CA VAL A 273 -1.41 -11.96 -2.35
C VAL A 273 -1.03 -11.19 -1.08
N SER A 274 -0.89 -11.89 0.05
CA SER A 274 -0.45 -11.30 1.32
C SER A 274 0.94 -10.68 1.25
N SER A 275 1.87 -11.32 0.53
CA SER A 275 3.23 -10.80 0.33
C SER A 275 3.25 -9.50 -0.50
N GLY A 276 2.30 -9.37 -1.44
CA GLY A 276 2.05 -8.14 -2.20
C GLY A 276 1.48 -7.04 -1.31
N ILE A 277 0.45 -7.35 -0.50
CA ILE A 277 -0.15 -6.42 0.47
C ILE A 277 0.89 -5.89 1.44
N ILE A 278 1.70 -6.76 2.05
CA ILE A 278 2.75 -6.38 3.00
C ILE A 278 3.75 -5.44 2.34
N PHE A 279 4.20 -5.75 1.13
CA PHE A 279 5.12 -4.90 0.38
C PHE A 279 4.52 -3.53 0.06
N GLY A 280 3.27 -3.46 -0.40
CA GLY A 280 2.58 -2.18 -0.62
C GLY A 280 2.44 -1.36 0.67
N ARG A 281 2.18 -2.02 1.81
CA ARG A 281 2.19 -1.36 3.13
C ARG A 281 3.56 -0.84 3.50
N GLU A 282 4.62 -1.62 3.26
CA GLU A 282 6.01 -1.22 3.51
C GLU A 282 6.38 0.02 2.68
N LEU A 283 6.02 0.08 1.40
CA LEU A 283 6.25 1.29 0.60
C LEU A 283 5.52 2.52 1.19
N VAL A 284 4.20 2.45 1.40
CA VAL A 284 3.40 3.59 1.93
C VAL A 284 3.78 3.99 3.37
N ASN A 285 4.24 3.04 4.19
CA ASN A 285 4.72 3.33 5.54
C ASN A 285 6.09 4.03 5.53
N SER A 286 6.94 3.76 4.53
CA SER A 286 8.25 4.40 4.41
C SER A 286 8.10 5.92 4.26
N PRO A 287 8.86 6.73 5.01
CA PRO A 287 8.83 8.18 4.85
C PRO A 287 9.57 8.60 3.57
N ALA A 288 9.19 9.74 2.98
CA ALA A 288 9.71 10.20 1.70
C ALA A 288 11.24 10.39 1.66
N ASN A 289 11.88 10.72 2.79
CA ASN A 289 13.34 10.80 2.90
C ASN A 289 14.07 9.45 2.80
N VAL A 290 13.33 8.33 2.72
CA VAL A 290 13.83 6.97 2.54
C VAL A 290 13.25 6.34 1.26
N LEU A 291 11.97 6.57 0.96
CA LEU A 291 11.34 6.13 -0.29
C LEU A 291 11.22 7.31 -1.26
N THR A 292 12.32 7.67 -1.91
CA THR A 292 12.34 8.66 -3.01
C THR A 292 11.91 8.00 -4.34
N PRO A 293 11.69 8.75 -5.43
CA PRO A 293 11.32 8.18 -6.73
C PRO A 293 12.35 7.16 -7.26
N ALA A 294 13.64 7.42 -7.01
CA ALA A 294 14.73 6.50 -7.33
C ALA A 294 14.62 5.18 -6.56
N VAL A 295 14.36 5.23 -5.24
CA VAL A 295 14.20 4.02 -4.42
C VAL A 295 12.93 3.25 -4.81
N LEU A 296 11.84 3.94 -5.19
CA LEU A 296 10.65 3.28 -5.72
C LEU A 296 10.92 2.54 -7.05
N ALA A 297 11.75 3.11 -7.93
CA ALA A 297 12.22 2.47 -9.16
C ALA A 297 13.19 1.29 -8.89
N GLU A 298 14.04 1.38 -7.86
CA GLU A 298 14.83 0.25 -7.39
C GLU A 298 13.97 -0.90 -6.86
N GLU A 299 12.93 -0.62 -6.06
CA GLU A 299 12.01 -1.63 -5.55
C GLU A 299 11.24 -2.33 -6.68
N ALA A 300 10.78 -1.59 -7.69
CA ALA A 300 10.22 -2.17 -8.90
C ALA A 300 11.23 -3.06 -9.66
N SER A 301 12.48 -2.62 -9.77
CA SER A 301 13.55 -3.38 -10.42
C SER A 301 13.97 -4.63 -9.64
N LYS A 302 13.86 -4.63 -8.30
CA LYS A 302 14.05 -5.82 -7.45
C LYS A 302 12.97 -6.88 -7.72
N ILE A 303 11.71 -6.48 -7.95
CA ILE A 303 10.64 -7.41 -8.36
C ILE A 303 11.00 -8.08 -9.69
N ALA A 304 11.31 -7.30 -10.73
CA ALA A 304 11.66 -7.87 -12.03
C ALA A 304 12.92 -8.74 -12.00
N SER A 305 13.93 -8.37 -11.20
CA SER A 305 15.15 -9.18 -11.04
C SER A 305 14.86 -10.54 -10.39
N ALA A 306 14.00 -10.57 -9.37
CA ALA A 306 13.62 -11.79 -8.65
C ALA A 306 12.75 -12.75 -9.47
N TYR A 307 12.06 -12.25 -10.51
CA TYR A 307 11.14 -13.01 -11.36
C TYR A 307 11.42 -12.76 -12.85
N SER A 308 12.71 -12.72 -13.21
CA SER A 308 13.20 -12.34 -14.55
C SER A 308 12.87 -13.33 -15.66
N ASP A 309 12.29 -14.49 -15.31
CA ASP A 309 11.69 -15.45 -16.24
C ASP A 309 10.30 -15.03 -16.75
N VAL A 310 9.61 -14.11 -16.05
CA VAL A 310 8.27 -13.62 -16.40
C VAL A 310 8.15 -12.09 -16.41
N PHE A 311 9.12 -11.35 -15.86
CA PHE A 311 9.11 -9.90 -15.77
C PHE A 311 10.31 -9.23 -16.47
N SER A 312 10.03 -8.18 -17.23
CA SER A 312 11.03 -7.18 -17.65
C SER A 312 10.80 -5.85 -16.93
N SER A 313 11.87 -5.12 -16.60
CA SER A 313 11.83 -3.74 -16.09
C SER A 313 12.40 -2.77 -17.12
N THR A 314 11.72 -1.65 -17.33
CA THR A 314 12.22 -0.46 -18.02
C THR A 314 12.03 0.73 -17.09
N ILE A 315 13.12 1.37 -16.69
CA ILE A 315 13.11 2.61 -15.92
C ILE A 315 13.58 3.72 -16.85
N LEU A 316 12.78 4.77 -17.00
CA LEU A 316 13.11 5.93 -17.82
C LEU A 316 13.54 7.10 -16.93
N ASP A 317 14.64 7.75 -17.30
CA ASP A 317 15.11 8.98 -16.68
C ASP A 317 14.44 10.25 -17.23
N VAL A 318 14.87 11.41 -16.74
CA VAL A 318 14.37 12.74 -17.13
C VAL A 318 14.47 12.99 -18.64
N GLU A 319 15.60 12.64 -19.27
CA GLU A 319 15.83 12.94 -20.69
C GLU A 319 15.04 11.97 -21.57
N GLN A 320 14.93 10.69 -21.18
CA GLN A 320 14.06 9.73 -21.87
C GLN A 320 12.57 10.12 -21.79
N CYS A 321 12.10 10.59 -20.63
CA CYS A 321 10.73 11.10 -20.49
C CYS A 321 10.48 12.35 -21.36
N LYS A 322 11.51 13.18 -21.53
CA LYS A 322 11.49 14.40 -22.36
C LYS A 322 11.52 14.10 -23.86
N GLU A 323 12.26 13.07 -24.28
CA GLU A 323 12.19 12.52 -25.64
C GLU A 323 10.79 11.99 -25.96
N LEU A 324 10.13 11.35 -24.99
CA LEU A 324 8.73 10.93 -25.05
C LEU A 324 7.71 12.08 -24.83
N LYS A 325 8.19 13.33 -24.72
CA LYS A 325 7.39 14.56 -24.57
C LYS A 325 6.46 14.57 -23.34
N MET A 326 6.84 13.92 -22.25
CA MET A 326 6.07 13.85 -21.00
C MET A 326 6.10 15.17 -20.20
N GLY A 327 5.70 16.28 -20.82
CA GLY A 327 5.83 17.62 -20.25
C GLY A 327 4.85 17.91 -19.10
N SER A 328 3.77 17.14 -18.96
CA SER A 328 2.82 17.27 -17.85
C SER A 328 3.41 16.64 -16.58
N TYR A 329 3.97 15.44 -16.69
CA TYR A 329 4.71 14.77 -15.62
C TYR A 329 5.99 15.52 -15.23
N LEU A 330 6.81 15.92 -16.21
CA LEU A 330 8.06 16.62 -15.95
C LEU A 330 7.84 18.02 -15.36
N GLY A 331 6.71 18.68 -15.66
CA GLY A 331 6.32 19.95 -15.03
C GLY A 331 6.14 19.81 -13.51
N VAL A 332 5.48 18.74 -13.05
CA VAL A 332 5.34 18.43 -11.62
C VAL A 332 6.69 18.14 -10.98
N ALA A 333 7.51 17.31 -11.63
CA ALA A 333 8.78 16.85 -11.07
C ALA A 333 9.87 17.94 -10.96
N ALA A 334 9.75 19.02 -11.74
CA ALA A 334 10.79 20.07 -11.90
C ALA A 334 11.25 20.72 -10.59
N ALA A 335 10.43 20.68 -9.53
CA ALA A 335 10.77 21.29 -8.25
C ALA A 335 11.71 20.47 -7.35
N SER A 336 11.76 19.14 -7.48
CA SER A 336 12.46 18.28 -6.51
C SER A 336 13.96 18.16 -6.75
N ALA A 337 14.71 17.99 -5.66
CA ALA A 337 16.11 17.58 -5.68
C ALA A 337 16.30 16.06 -5.88
N ASN A 338 15.25 15.26 -5.67
CA ASN A 338 15.24 13.82 -5.96
C ASN A 338 14.70 13.62 -7.40
N PRO A 339 15.52 13.17 -8.37
CA PRO A 339 15.10 13.10 -9.76
C PRO A 339 13.90 12.16 -9.99
N PRO A 340 12.95 12.52 -10.88
CA PRO A 340 11.85 11.66 -11.25
C PRO A 340 12.34 10.40 -11.98
N HIS A 341 11.61 9.31 -11.83
CA HIS A 341 11.85 8.04 -12.52
C HIS A 341 10.51 7.48 -13.01
N PHE A 342 10.38 7.24 -14.32
CA PHE A 342 9.20 6.59 -14.86
C PHE A 342 9.43 5.08 -14.88
N ILE A 343 8.57 4.33 -14.21
CA ILE A 343 8.70 2.89 -13.98
C ILE A 343 7.73 2.16 -14.91
N HIS A 344 8.23 1.19 -15.67
CA HIS A 344 7.43 0.26 -16.45
C HIS A 344 7.92 -1.17 -16.20
N LEU A 345 7.14 -1.97 -15.48
CA LEU A 345 7.31 -3.43 -15.44
C LEU A 345 6.34 -4.08 -16.42
N CYS A 346 6.76 -5.12 -17.13
CA CYS A 346 5.88 -5.92 -17.97
C CYS A 346 5.95 -7.38 -17.55
N TYR A 347 4.81 -7.94 -17.13
CA TYR A 347 4.59 -9.37 -16.94
C TYR A 347 4.21 -10.01 -18.27
N LYS A 348 4.80 -11.17 -18.58
CA LYS A 348 4.39 -12.04 -19.68
C LYS A 348 4.18 -13.47 -19.16
N PRO A 349 3.20 -14.23 -19.70
CA PRO A 349 2.99 -15.61 -19.30
C PRO A 349 4.15 -16.49 -19.80
N LEU A 350 4.48 -17.54 -19.04
CA LEU A 350 5.52 -18.50 -19.44
C LEU A 350 5.12 -19.31 -20.67
N ASP A 351 3.86 -19.75 -20.70
CA ASP A 351 3.34 -20.70 -21.68
C ASP A 351 2.37 -20.02 -22.65
N GLY A 352 2.76 -19.98 -23.92
CA GLY A 352 1.94 -19.47 -25.02
C GLY A 352 1.85 -17.95 -25.11
N PRO A 353 1.20 -17.42 -26.18
CA PRO A 353 0.98 -15.99 -26.33
C PRO A 353 -0.06 -15.49 -25.32
N ALA A 354 0.11 -14.26 -24.84
CA ALA A 354 -0.96 -13.54 -24.17
C ALA A 354 -2.13 -13.31 -25.13
N LYS A 355 -3.34 -13.62 -24.67
CA LYS A 355 -4.61 -13.37 -25.36
C LYS A 355 -5.19 -12.00 -25.01
N VAL A 356 -4.88 -11.50 -23.81
CA VAL A 356 -5.34 -10.22 -23.29
C VAL A 356 -4.15 -9.38 -22.83
N LYS A 357 -4.14 -8.09 -23.18
CA LYS A 357 -3.15 -7.10 -22.72
C LYS A 357 -3.80 -6.08 -21.77
N LEU A 358 -3.28 -5.98 -20.55
CA LEU A 358 -3.79 -5.10 -19.49
C LEU A 358 -2.72 -4.08 -19.06
N ALA A 359 -3.13 -2.90 -18.61
CA ALA A 359 -2.26 -2.00 -17.84
C ALA A 359 -2.85 -1.67 -16.46
N LEU A 360 -1.96 -1.61 -15.48
CA LEU A 360 -2.18 -1.13 -14.13
C LEU A 360 -1.32 0.12 -13.92
N VAL A 361 -1.96 1.27 -13.74
CA VAL A 361 -1.28 2.58 -13.64
C VAL A 361 -1.42 3.14 -12.22
N GLY A 362 -0.33 3.59 -11.61
CA GLY A 362 -0.35 4.05 -10.21
C GLY A 362 0.17 5.48 -10.05
N LYS A 363 -0.58 6.34 -9.33
CA LYS A 363 -0.05 7.63 -8.85
C LYS A 363 1.20 7.37 -7.99
N GLY A 364 2.32 8.00 -8.36
CA GLY A 364 3.65 7.75 -7.81
C GLY A 364 4.28 8.95 -7.11
N LEU A 365 3.49 9.82 -6.48
CA LEU A 365 4.00 10.98 -5.75
C LEU A 365 4.58 10.52 -4.41
N THR A 366 5.90 10.34 -4.33
CA THR A 366 6.54 9.86 -3.09
C THR A 366 6.50 10.89 -1.96
N PHE A 367 6.32 12.16 -2.30
CA PHE A 367 5.83 13.19 -1.41
C PHE A 367 5.03 14.24 -2.19
N ASP A 368 4.01 14.78 -1.57
CA ASP A 368 3.23 15.88 -2.11
C ASP A 368 3.08 17.04 -1.11
N SER A 369 3.76 18.15 -1.40
CA SER A 369 3.63 19.39 -0.63
C SER A 369 2.46 20.28 -1.06
N GLY A 370 1.82 19.97 -2.20
CA GLY A 370 0.95 20.87 -2.96
C GLY A 370 1.68 21.84 -3.88
N GLY A 371 3.02 21.81 -3.90
CA GLY A 371 3.84 22.77 -4.65
C GLY A 371 3.61 24.20 -4.17
N TYR A 372 3.55 25.17 -5.07
CA TYR A 372 3.28 26.57 -4.72
C TYR A 372 1.88 26.80 -4.12
N ASN A 373 0.88 25.99 -4.49
CA ASN A 373 -0.39 25.83 -3.78
C ASN A 373 -0.23 24.96 -2.52
N ILE A 374 0.73 25.33 -1.67
CA ILE A 374 1.15 24.54 -0.50
C ILE A 374 -0.03 24.11 0.39
N LYS A 375 -0.07 22.81 0.71
CA LYS A 375 -1.04 22.20 1.63
C LYS A 375 -0.98 22.90 2.99
N THR A 376 -2.00 23.69 3.27
CA THR A 376 -2.04 24.58 4.44
C THR A 376 -3.40 24.54 5.14
N GLY A 377 -3.39 24.87 6.43
CA GLY A 377 -4.58 24.89 7.28
C GLY A 377 -4.90 23.55 7.96
N PRO A 378 -5.91 23.53 8.85
CA PRO A 378 -6.29 22.35 9.61
C PRO A 378 -6.80 21.22 8.70
N GLY A 379 -6.27 20.00 8.88
CA GLY A 379 -6.71 18.83 8.12
C GLY A 379 -6.17 18.74 6.69
N CYS A 380 -5.13 19.51 6.32
CA CYS A 380 -4.46 19.36 5.02
C CYS A 380 -3.57 18.11 4.90
N LEU A 381 -3.26 17.44 6.03
CA LEU A 381 -2.54 16.17 6.13
C LEU A 381 -1.15 16.15 5.46
N ILE A 382 -0.48 17.30 5.32
CA ILE A 382 0.84 17.41 4.66
C ILE A 382 1.89 16.46 5.28
N GLU A 383 1.79 16.17 6.58
CA GLU A 383 2.65 15.22 7.30
C GLU A 383 2.42 13.74 6.92
N LEU A 384 1.27 13.42 6.32
CA LEU A 384 0.94 12.08 5.83
C LEU A 384 1.22 11.90 4.32
N MET A 385 1.55 12.95 3.58
CA MET A 385 1.68 12.94 2.10
C MET A 385 2.78 12.02 1.54
N LYS A 386 3.55 11.32 2.38
CA LYS A 386 4.28 10.11 1.98
C LYS A 386 3.36 9.00 1.42
N PHE A 387 2.07 9.02 1.77
CA PHE A 387 1.08 8.04 1.33
C PHE A 387 0.55 8.30 -0.09
N ASP A 388 0.95 9.41 -0.71
CA ASP A 388 0.41 9.88 -1.99
C ASP A 388 0.97 9.11 -3.22
N MET A 389 1.84 8.14 -2.93
CA MET A 389 2.26 7.07 -3.83
C MET A 389 1.44 5.78 -3.64
N GLY A 390 0.34 5.81 -2.87
CA GLY A 390 -0.49 4.64 -2.55
C GLY A 390 -1.03 3.88 -3.76
N GLY A 391 -1.29 4.58 -4.86
CA GLY A 391 -1.64 3.97 -6.15
C GLY A 391 -0.49 3.13 -6.72
N SER A 392 0.72 3.68 -6.77
CA SER A 392 1.91 2.93 -7.19
C SER A 392 2.27 1.78 -6.26
N ALA A 393 2.04 1.93 -4.95
CA ALA A 393 2.19 0.83 -3.99
C ALA A 393 1.21 -0.32 -4.29
N ALA A 394 -0.01 0.00 -4.70
CA ALA A 394 -1.00 -0.99 -5.11
C ALA A 394 -0.60 -1.71 -6.40
N VAL A 395 -0.13 -0.96 -7.40
CA VAL A 395 0.35 -1.50 -8.68
C VAL A 395 1.58 -2.40 -8.50
N LEU A 396 2.61 -1.97 -7.77
CA LEU A 396 3.81 -2.77 -7.53
C LEU A 396 3.56 -3.94 -6.55
N GLY A 397 2.64 -3.78 -5.60
CA GLY A 397 2.15 -4.88 -4.75
C GLY A 397 1.42 -5.96 -5.55
N ALA A 398 0.59 -5.57 -6.52
CA ALA A 398 -0.05 -6.49 -7.46
C ALA A 398 1.00 -7.16 -8.37
N ALA A 399 2.00 -6.44 -8.88
CA ALA A 399 3.10 -7.00 -9.66
C ALA A 399 3.83 -8.11 -8.89
N LYS A 400 4.18 -7.85 -7.62
CA LYS A 400 4.82 -8.83 -6.73
C LYS A 400 3.99 -10.09 -6.52
N ALA A 401 2.68 -9.96 -6.36
CA ALA A 401 1.78 -11.12 -6.22
C ALA A 401 1.67 -11.90 -7.55
N ILE A 402 1.42 -11.21 -8.66
CA ILE A 402 1.29 -11.79 -10.00
C ILE A 402 2.56 -12.55 -10.42
N ALA A 403 3.75 -12.06 -10.05
CA ALA A 403 5.03 -12.74 -10.30
C ALA A 403 5.15 -14.13 -9.65
N GLN A 404 4.46 -14.34 -8.52
CA GLN A 404 4.42 -15.60 -7.80
C GLN A 404 3.31 -16.52 -8.31
N ILE A 405 2.12 -15.94 -8.55
CA ILE A 405 0.92 -16.67 -9.01
C ILE A 405 1.07 -17.18 -10.45
N ARG A 406 1.75 -16.40 -11.31
CA ARG A 406 2.06 -16.70 -12.71
C ARG A 406 0.82 -17.03 -13.58
N PRO A 407 -0.13 -16.09 -13.73
CA PRO A 407 -1.34 -16.30 -14.52
C PRO A 407 -1.06 -16.52 -16.03
N PRO A 408 -1.60 -17.57 -16.66
CA PRO A 408 -1.43 -17.80 -18.10
C PRO A 408 -2.25 -16.80 -18.94
N GLY A 409 -1.98 -16.74 -20.24
CA GLY A 409 -2.86 -16.05 -21.20
C GLY A 409 -2.97 -14.52 -21.09
N VAL A 410 -2.30 -13.87 -20.14
CA VAL A 410 -2.39 -12.42 -19.92
C VAL A 410 -1.01 -11.74 -19.86
N GLU A 411 -0.87 -10.62 -20.57
CA GLU A 411 0.26 -9.71 -20.48
C GLU A 411 -0.16 -8.48 -19.66
N VAL A 412 0.63 -8.09 -18.66
CA VAL A 412 0.26 -7.01 -17.72
C VAL A 412 1.39 -6.00 -17.62
N HIS A 413 1.09 -4.75 -17.97
CA HIS A 413 1.96 -3.61 -17.82
C HIS A 413 1.69 -2.91 -16.47
N PHE A 414 2.72 -2.65 -15.69
CA PHE A 414 2.65 -1.96 -14.40
C PHE A 414 3.43 -0.65 -14.52
N ILE A 415 2.72 0.47 -14.51
CA ILE A 415 3.25 1.77 -14.93
C ILE A 415 3.09 2.79 -13.82
N VAL A 416 4.18 3.50 -13.49
CA VAL A 416 4.21 4.53 -12.44
C VAL A 416 5.10 5.69 -12.89
N ALA A 417 4.54 6.88 -13.02
CA ALA A 417 5.29 8.11 -13.19
C ALA A 417 5.71 8.64 -11.80
N ALA A 418 6.87 8.22 -11.28
CA ALA A 418 7.28 8.54 -9.91
C ALA A 418 8.01 9.88 -9.82
N CYS A 419 7.60 10.75 -8.90
CA CYS A 419 8.24 12.04 -8.62
C CYS A 419 7.85 12.56 -7.23
N GLU A 420 8.32 13.75 -6.86
CA GLU A 420 7.89 14.48 -5.67
C GLU A 420 7.38 15.86 -6.09
N ASN A 421 6.24 16.29 -5.53
CA ASN A 421 5.71 17.64 -5.74
C ASN A 421 6.24 18.55 -4.63
N MET A 422 7.22 19.39 -4.98
CA MET A 422 8.03 20.17 -4.06
C MET A 422 7.94 21.68 -4.36
N ILE A 423 8.54 22.50 -3.48
CA ILE A 423 8.70 23.94 -3.68
C ILE A 423 10.18 24.24 -3.88
N SER A 424 10.53 24.82 -5.02
CA SER A 424 11.87 25.36 -5.28
C SER A 424 11.82 26.41 -6.39
N GLY A 425 12.93 27.12 -6.61
CA GLY A 425 13.03 28.11 -7.70
C GLY A 425 12.93 27.53 -9.11
N ALA A 426 12.96 26.20 -9.26
CA ALA A 426 12.73 25.49 -10.53
C ALA A 426 11.29 24.97 -10.69
N GLY A 427 10.45 25.11 -9.65
CA GLY A 427 9.10 24.55 -9.64
C GLY A 427 8.12 25.22 -10.60
N MET A 428 7.17 24.41 -11.08
CA MET A 428 5.98 24.84 -11.80
C MET A 428 5.14 25.79 -10.95
N ARG A 429 4.66 26.87 -11.55
CA ARG A 429 3.86 27.91 -10.90
C ARG A 429 2.37 27.73 -11.21
N PRO A 430 1.47 28.22 -10.33
CA PRO A 430 0.06 28.33 -10.66
C PRO A 430 -0.10 29.30 -11.84
N GLY A 431 -0.81 28.87 -12.89
CA GLY A 431 -0.97 29.58 -14.16
C GLY A 431 0.06 29.24 -15.24
N ASP A 432 1.05 28.38 -14.97
CA ASP A 432 1.88 27.81 -16.04
C ASP A 432 1.02 26.92 -16.95
N ILE A 433 1.30 26.94 -18.26
CA ILE A 433 0.69 26.02 -19.23
C ILE A 433 1.71 24.92 -19.55
N VAL A 434 1.36 23.67 -19.26
CA VAL A 434 2.15 22.48 -19.61
C VAL A 434 1.58 21.77 -20.82
N THR A 435 2.35 20.91 -21.46
CA THR A 435 1.91 20.10 -22.61
C THR A 435 2.16 18.62 -22.32
N ALA A 436 1.11 17.81 -22.38
CA ALA A 436 1.22 16.37 -22.24
C ALA A 436 1.76 15.71 -23.52
N SER A 437 2.22 14.46 -23.42
CA SER A 437 2.79 13.66 -24.51
C SER A 437 1.84 13.40 -25.68
N ASN A 438 0.52 13.50 -25.47
CA ASN A 438 -0.49 13.48 -26.55
C ASN A 438 -0.70 14.85 -27.24
N GLY A 439 0.06 15.88 -26.85
CA GLY A 439 0.00 17.23 -27.42
C GLY A 439 -1.05 18.16 -26.79
N LYS A 440 -1.92 17.68 -25.90
CA LYS A 440 -2.90 18.53 -25.21
C LYS A 440 -2.21 19.49 -24.22
N THR A 441 -2.68 20.72 -24.18
CA THR A 441 -2.19 21.79 -23.31
C THR A 441 -3.07 21.94 -22.06
N ILE A 442 -2.44 22.16 -20.91
CA ILE A 442 -3.10 22.20 -19.61
C ILE A 442 -2.65 23.46 -18.85
N GLU A 443 -3.58 24.36 -18.56
CA GLU A 443 -3.37 25.47 -17.63
C GLU A 443 -3.41 24.96 -16.19
N VAL A 444 -2.30 25.04 -15.48
CA VAL A 444 -2.17 24.52 -14.11
C VAL A 444 -2.66 25.57 -13.12
N ASN A 445 -3.98 25.69 -12.96
CA ASN A 445 -4.59 26.65 -12.04
C ASN A 445 -4.45 26.26 -10.55
N ASN A 446 -4.04 25.02 -10.24
CA ASN A 446 -3.65 24.60 -8.89
C ASN A 446 -2.55 23.51 -8.92
N THR A 447 -1.40 23.77 -8.30
CA THR A 447 -0.28 22.81 -8.21
C THR A 447 -0.47 21.70 -7.15
N ASP A 448 -1.55 21.77 -6.35
CA ASP A 448 -2.01 20.73 -5.41
C ASP A 448 -2.97 19.71 -6.08
N ALA A 449 -3.05 19.78 -7.41
CA ALA A 449 -3.75 18.84 -8.27
C ALA A 449 -2.77 18.30 -9.33
N GLU A 450 -1.57 17.96 -8.88
CA GLU A 450 -0.43 17.42 -9.63
C GLU A 450 -0.61 15.96 -10.06
N GLY A 451 -1.29 15.13 -9.27
CA GLY A 451 -1.35 13.68 -9.49
C GLY A 451 -2.01 13.32 -10.81
N ARG A 452 -3.00 14.10 -11.22
CA ARG A 452 -3.63 13.96 -12.55
C ARG A 452 -2.70 14.36 -13.70
N LEU A 453 -1.75 15.27 -13.47
CA LEU A 453 -0.77 15.69 -14.46
C LEU A 453 0.30 14.61 -14.68
N THR A 454 0.72 13.90 -13.64
CA THR A 454 1.64 12.76 -13.76
C THR A 454 0.94 11.54 -14.36
N LEU A 455 -0.33 11.29 -13.98
CA LEU A 455 -1.17 10.26 -14.58
C LEU A 455 -1.48 10.53 -16.05
N ALA A 456 -1.63 11.79 -16.49
CA ALA A 456 -1.89 12.12 -17.89
C ALA A 456 -0.84 11.50 -18.84
N ASP A 457 0.45 11.70 -18.55
CA ASP A 457 1.52 11.11 -19.35
C ASP A 457 1.65 9.58 -19.15
N ALA A 458 1.35 9.07 -17.94
CA ALA A 458 1.33 7.64 -17.68
C ALA A 458 0.22 6.88 -18.43
N LEU A 459 -0.97 7.49 -18.56
CA LEU A 459 -2.12 6.95 -19.30
C LEU A 459 -1.87 6.96 -20.81
N VAL A 460 -1.29 8.04 -21.35
CA VAL A 460 -0.85 8.10 -22.76
C VAL A 460 0.21 7.03 -23.03
N TYR A 461 1.20 6.88 -22.14
CA TYR A 461 2.22 5.83 -22.26
C TYR A 461 1.60 4.42 -22.20
N ALA A 462 0.63 4.18 -21.32
CA ALA A 462 -0.09 2.91 -21.22
C ALA A 462 -0.86 2.58 -22.51
N CYS A 463 -1.60 3.55 -23.09
CA CYS A 463 -2.27 3.39 -24.38
C CYS A 463 -1.27 3.00 -25.49
N ASN A 464 -0.09 3.64 -25.50
CA ASN A 464 0.97 3.35 -26.47
C ASN A 464 1.58 1.94 -26.34
N GLN A 465 1.31 1.17 -25.28
CA GLN A 465 1.70 -0.24 -25.18
C GLN A 465 0.74 -1.19 -25.93
N GLY A 466 -0.37 -0.68 -26.47
CA GLY A 466 -1.37 -1.45 -27.20
C GLY A 466 -2.20 -2.37 -26.31
N VAL A 467 -2.53 -1.92 -25.09
CA VAL A 467 -3.39 -2.64 -24.14
C VAL A 467 -4.87 -2.48 -24.47
N GLU A 468 -5.68 -3.45 -24.08
CA GLU A 468 -7.14 -3.42 -24.25
C GLU A 468 -7.86 -2.73 -23.09
N LYS A 469 -7.29 -2.85 -21.88
CA LYS A 469 -7.89 -2.35 -20.64
C LYS A 469 -6.84 -1.69 -19.75
N ILE A 470 -7.16 -0.52 -19.21
CA ILE A 470 -6.37 0.23 -18.23
C ILE A 470 -7.18 0.35 -16.93
N VAL A 471 -6.58 -0.01 -15.80
CA VAL A 471 -7.06 0.40 -14.48
C VAL A 471 -6.01 1.27 -13.82
N ASP A 472 -6.35 2.54 -13.53
CA ASP A 472 -5.48 3.42 -12.76
C ASP A 472 -5.96 3.58 -11.31
N LEU A 473 -5.01 3.77 -10.40
CA LEU A 473 -5.25 3.94 -8.98
C LEU A 473 -4.49 5.16 -8.47
N ALA A 474 -5.18 6.01 -7.73
CA ALA A 474 -4.58 7.21 -7.20
C ALA A 474 -5.25 7.69 -5.91
N THR A 475 -4.44 8.29 -5.04
CA THR A 475 -4.88 9.15 -3.94
C THR A 475 -5.24 10.53 -4.52
N LEU A 476 -6.32 10.60 -5.31
CA LEU A 476 -6.49 11.71 -6.26
C LEU A 476 -7.22 12.91 -5.67
N THR A 477 -8.26 12.69 -4.85
CA THR A 477 -9.05 13.80 -4.30
C THR A 477 -9.52 13.60 -2.86
N GLY A 478 -9.37 14.64 -2.05
CA GLY A 478 -10.10 14.76 -0.78
C GLY A 478 -11.63 14.79 -0.97
N ALA A 479 -12.11 15.15 -2.17
CA ALA A 479 -13.54 15.12 -2.52
C ALA A 479 -14.11 13.69 -2.50
N CYS A 480 -13.34 12.67 -2.90
CA CYS A 480 -13.76 11.28 -2.79
C CYS A 480 -13.88 10.83 -1.32
N ILE A 481 -12.96 11.27 -0.44
CA ILE A 481 -13.04 11.02 1.01
C ILE A 481 -14.30 11.67 1.60
N VAL A 482 -14.66 12.88 1.19
CA VAL A 482 -15.90 13.55 1.63
C VAL A 482 -17.15 12.80 1.15
N ALA A 483 -17.13 12.20 -0.04
CA ALA A 483 -18.27 11.49 -0.60
C ALA A 483 -18.48 10.06 -0.04
N LEU A 484 -17.39 9.31 0.17
CA LEU A 484 -17.42 7.87 0.45
C LEU A 484 -16.73 7.47 1.78
N GLY A 485 -16.15 8.43 2.49
CA GLY A 485 -15.45 8.21 3.76
C GLY A 485 -14.06 7.57 3.61
N PRO A 486 -13.44 7.15 4.73
CA PRO A 486 -12.07 6.66 4.76
C PRO A 486 -11.92 5.17 4.37
N SER A 487 -13.00 4.48 3.98
CA SER A 487 -13.01 3.01 3.85
C SER A 487 -13.58 2.47 2.55
N ILE A 488 -13.97 3.36 1.62
CA ILE A 488 -14.54 3.00 0.32
C ILE A 488 -13.85 3.88 -0.73
N ALA A 489 -13.35 3.28 -1.82
CA ALA A 489 -12.79 4.03 -2.94
C ALA A 489 -13.86 4.30 -4.02
N GLY A 490 -13.76 5.44 -4.69
CA GLY A 490 -14.65 5.78 -5.80
C GLY A 490 -14.11 5.24 -7.11
N VAL A 491 -14.93 4.57 -7.92
CA VAL A 491 -14.55 4.11 -9.26
C VAL A 491 -15.31 4.83 -10.36
N PHE A 492 -14.58 5.25 -11.40
CA PHE A 492 -15.07 6.06 -12.50
C PHE A 492 -14.67 5.41 -13.83
N THR A 493 -15.61 5.16 -14.72
CA THR A 493 -15.34 4.58 -16.05
C THR A 493 -16.50 4.82 -17.02
N PRO A 494 -16.21 5.11 -18.31
CA PRO A 494 -17.21 5.13 -19.37
C PRO A 494 -17.60 3.71 -19.82
N ASN A 495 -16.93 2.65 -19.35
CA ASN A 495 -17.12 1.27 -19.79
C ASN A 495 -17.85 0.44 -18.72
N ASP A 496 -19.14 0.17 -18.93
CA ASP A 496 -19.96 -0.60 -17.99
C ASP A 496 -19.47 -2.03 -17.74
N ASP A 497 -18.87 -2.68 -18.73
CA ASP A 497 -18.37 -4.05 -18.57
C ASP A 497 -17.09 -4.11 -17.73
N LEU A 498 -16.17 -3.15 -17.91
CA LEU A 498 -15.00 -3.00 -17.04
C LEU A 498 -15.42 -2.69 -15.60
N ALA A 499 -16.47 -1.87 -15.40
CA ALA A 499 -17.04 -1.64 -14.07
C ALA A 499 -17.54 -2.96 -13.43
N LYS A 500 -18.28 -3.80 -14.17
CA LYS A 500 -18.74 -5.11 -13.68
C LYS A 500 -17.58 -6.03 -13.32
N GLU A 501 -16.55 -6.09 -14.17
CA GLU A 501 -15.36 -6.92 -13.93
C GLU A 501 -14.64 -6.55 -12.64
N VAL A 502 -14.35 -5.26 -12.43
CA VAL A 502 -13.54 -4.83 -11.28
C VAL A 502 -14.37 -4.81 -9.99
N LEU A 503 -15.66 -4.50 -10.04
CA LEU A 503 -16.55 -4.67 -8.88
C LEU A 503 -16.70 -6.15 -8.50
N ALA A 504 -16.83 -7.06 -9.48
CA ALA A 504 -16.83 -8.50 -9.18
C ALA A 504 -15.50 -8.99 -8.59
N ALA A 505 -14.37 -8.42 -9.02
CA ALA A 505 -13.06 -8.68 -8.41
C ALA A 505 -12.98 -8.14 -6.97
N SER A 506 -13.57 -6.97 -6.68
CA SER A 506 -13.56 -6.37 -5.34
C SER A 506 -14.45 -7.10 -4.34
N GLU A 507 -15.58 -7.67 -4.79
CA GLU A 507 -16.42 -8.56 -3.96
C GLU A 507 -15.66 -9.83 -3.55
N ILE A 508 -14.90 -10.44 -4.47
CA ILE A 508 -14.06 -11.62 -4.15
C ILE A 508 -12.90 -11.24 -3.20
N SER A 509 -12.29 -10.08 -3.44
CA SER A 509 -11.16 -9.59 -2.65
C SER A 509 -11.57 -9.10 -1.25
N GLY A 510 -12.81 -8.63 -1.10
CA GLY A 510 -13.38 -7.98 0.08
C GLY A 510 -12.94 -6.53 0.26
N GLU A 511 -12.54 -5.84 -0.80
CA GLU A 511 -12.23 -4.41 -0.77
C GLU A 511 -13.44 -3.59 -1.25
N LYS A 512 -13.70 -2.46 -0.57
CA LYS A 512 -14.93 -1.69 -0.80
C LYS A 512 -14.70 -0.65 -1.89
N LEU A 513 -15.34 -0.86 -3.03
CA LEU A 513 -15.40 0.06 -4.16
C LEU A 513 -16.85 0.53 -4.33
N TRP A 514 -17.04 1.78 -4.77
CA TRP A 514 -18.37 2.27 -5.17
C TRP A 514 -18.29 3.03 -6.49
N ARG A 515 -19.17 2.70 -7.44
CA ARG A 515 -19.19 3.38 -8.75
C ARG A 515 -19.78 4.77 -8.63
N MET A 516 -19.01 5.75 -9.07
CA MET A 516 -19.35 7.15 -9.14
C MET A 516 -19.63 7.55 -10.60
N PRO A 517 -20.52 8.53 -10.86
CA PRO A 517 -20.85 8.94 -12.22
C PRO A 517 -19.71 9.75 -12.87
N LEU A 518 -19.53 9.59 -14.18
CA LEU A 518 -18.82 10.54 -15.03
C LEU A 518 -19.84 11.54 -15.60
N GLU A 519 -20.21 12.54 -14.81
CA GLU A 519 -21.18 13.57 -15.20
C GLU A 519 -20.57 14.56 -16.20
N GLU A 520 -20.68 14.26 -17.50
CA GLU A 520 -20.04 15.00 -18.60
C GLU A 520 -20.39 16.51 -18.60
N SER A 521 -21.55 16.93 -18.07
CA SER A 521 -21.91 18.36 -17.97
C SER A 521 -20.91 19.17 -17.12
N TYR A 522 -20.20 18.53 -16.18
CA TYR A 522 -19.18 19.17 -15.37
C TYR A 522 -17.88 19.43 -16.13
N TRP A 523 -17.69 18.86 -17.32
CA TRP A 523 -16.54 19.17 -18.19
C TRP A 523 -16.49 20.64 -18.61
N GLU A 524 -17.63 21.34 -18.65
CA GLU A 524 -17.68 22.78 -18.92
C GLU A 524 -16.83 23.58 -17.91
N SER A 525 -16.74 23.12 -16.65
CA SER A 525 -15.93 23.75 -15.60
C SER A 525 -14.42 23.51 -15.74
N MET A 526 -14.00 22.67 -16.68
CA MET A 526 -12.60 22.32 -16.96
C MET A 526 -12.01 23.10 -18.15
N LYS A 527 -12.78 23.97 -18.81
CA LYS A 527 -12.27 24.80 -19.92
C LYS A 527 -11.29 25.86 -19.41
N SER A 528 -10.19 26.04 -20.15
CA SER A 528 -9.29 27.19 -20.00
C SER A 528 -9.63 28.27 -21.03
N GLY A 529 -9.25 29.52 -20.74
CA GLY A 529 -9.30 30.63 -21.70
C GLY A 529 -8.05 30.74 -22.59
N VAL A 530 -7.00 29.94 -22.32
CA VAL A 530 -5.67 30.06 -22.92
C VAL A 530 -5.01 28.73 -23.29
N ALA A 531 -5.51 27.61 -22.76
CA ALA A 531 -5.10 26.23 -23.05
C ALA A 531 -6.33 25.36 -23.41
N ASP A 532 -6.13 24.07 -23.72
CA ASP A 532 -7.24 23.16 -24.03
C ASP A 532 -8.12 22.88 -22.79
N MET A 533 -7.52 22.90 -21.59
CA MET A 533 -8.21 22.70 -20.31
C MET A 533 -7.43 23.30 -19.13
N VAL A 534 -8.09 23.50 -17.99
CA VAL A 534 -7.43 23.66 -16.69
C VAL A 534 -7.20 22.30 -16.03
N ASN A 535 -6.24 22.18 -15.11
CA ASN A 535 -6.09 20.94 -14.34
C ASN A 535 -7.14 20.78 -13.22
N THR A 536 -7.70 21.87 -12.69
CA THR A 536 -8.62 21.82 -11.53
C THR A 536 -9.92 22.58 -11.77
N GLY A 537 -11.05 21.86 -11.67
CA GLY A 537 -12.39 22.42 -11.70
C GLY A 537 -12.85 22.93 -10.32
N GLY A 538 -14.17 22.99 -10.13
CA GLY A 538 -14.76 23.40 -8.85
C GLY A 538 -14.55 22.41 -7.69
N ARG A 539 -14.67 22.90 -6.45
CA ARG A 539 -14.65 22.04 -5.24
C ARG A 539 -15.80 21.03 -5.23
N GLN A 540 -16.98 21.45 -5.70
CA GLN A 540 -18.15 20.58 -5.87
C GLN A 540 -17.94 19.71 -7.11
N GLY A 541 -18.16 18.39 -6.97
CA GLY A 541 -17.88 17.44 -8.06
C GLY A 541 -16.39 17.17 -8.31
N GLY A 542 -15.48 17.62 -7.42
CA GLY A 542 -14.03 17.57 -7.64
C GLY A 542 -13.46 16.21 -8.08
N ALA A 543 -13.97 15.10 -7.52
CA ALA A 543 -13.61 13.74 -7.91
C ALA A 543 -14.06 13.39 -9.35
N ILE A 544 -15.29 13.79 -9.72
CA ILE A 544 -15.84 13.62 -11.07
C ILE A 544 -15.02 14.42 -12.09
N THR A 545 -14.74 15.69 -11.80
CA THR A 545 -13.93 16.53 -12.70
C THR A 545 -12.49 16.06 -12.82
N ALA A 546 -11.93 15.43 -11.78
CA ALA A 546 -10.61 14.79 -11.84
C ALA A 546 -10.63 13.57 -12.78
N ALA A 547 -11.67 12.72 -12.70
CA ALA A 547 -11.82 11.61 -13.62
C ALA A 547 -12.10 12.07 -15.07
N LEU A 548 -12.94 13.09 -15.29
CA LEU A 548 -13.15 13.68 -16.62
C LEU A 548 -11.87 14.28 -17.21
N PHE A 549 -10.97 14.82 -16.38
CA PHE A 549 -9.64 15.24 -16.79
C PHE A 549 -8.80 14.04 -17.25
N LEU A 550 -8.71 12.97 -16.45
CA LEU A 550 -7.95 11.76 -16.81
C LEU A 550 -8.44 11.11 -18.11
N LYS A 551 -9.76 11.11 -18.35
CA LYS A 551 -10.38 10.64 -19.60
C LYS A 551 -9.79 11.31 -20.86
N GLN A 552 -9.26 12.53 -20.76
CA GLN A 552 -8.63 13.22 -21.89
C GLN A 552 -7.29 12.61 -22.35
N PHE A 553 -6.72 11.69 -21.58
CA PHE A 553 -5.38 11.13 -21.77
C PHE A 553 -5.41 9.62 -22.09
N VAL A 554 -6.59 9.12 -22.47
CA VAL A 554 -6.86 7.73 -22.87
C VAL A 554 -7.35 7.70 -24.33
N ASP A 555 -6.94 6.71 -25.13
CA ASP A 555 -7.53 6.45 -26.46
C ASP A 555 -8.92 5.81 -26.28
N ASP A 556 -9.96 6.36 -26.92
CA ASP A 556 -11.35 5.89 -26.83
C ASP A 556 -11.55 4.39 -27.16
N LYS A 557 -10.59 3.75 -27.83
CA LYS A 557 -10.59 2.30 -28.11
C LYS A 557 -10.18 1.43 -26.92
N VAL A 558 -9.52 2.01 -25.92
CA VAL A 558 -9.02 1.31 -24.74
C VAL A 558 -10.05 1.45 -23.62
N GLN A 559 -10.49 0.34 -23.04
CA GLN A 559 -11.36 0.42 -21.87
C GLN A 559 -10.57 0.96 -20.69
N TRP A 560 -11.12 1.92 -19.94
CA TRP A 560 -10.40 2.57 -18.86
C TRP A 560 -11.27 2.77 -17.61
N MET A 561 -10.68 2.54 -16.45
CA MET A 561 -11.30 2.84 -15.16
C MET A 561 -10.28 3.48 -14.21
N HIS A 562 -10.69 4.58 -13.60
CA HIS A 562 -9.99 5.25 -12.51
C HIS A 562 -10.53 4.82 -11.15
N ILE A 563 -9.64 4.54 -10.19
CA ILE A 563 -9.94 4.28 -8.78
C ILE A 563 -9.35 5.43 -7.92
N ASP A 564 -10.21 6.30 -7.38
CA ASP A 564 -9.81 7.26 -6.35
C ASP A 564 -9.81 6.58 -4.98
N MET A 565 -8.62 6.22 -4.52
CA MET A 565 -8.37 5.50 -3.27
C MET A 565 -7.80 6.40 -2.16
N ALA A 566 -7.99 7.73 -2.25
CA ALA A 566 -7.49 8.70 -1.28
C ALA A 566 -7.87 8.41 0.19
N GLY A 567 -9.04 7.80 0.43
CA GLY A 567 -9.45 7.34 1.75
C GLY A 567 -8.77 6.03 2.18
N PRO A 568 -9.11 4.88 1.57
CA PRO A 568 -8.78 3.57 2.12
C PRO A 568 -7.31 3.14 2.02
N VAL A 569 -6.43 3.93 1.40
CA VAL A 569 -4.96 3.71 1.40
C VAL A 569 -4.35 3.70 2.81
N TRP A 570 -4.93 4.45 3.75
CA TRP A 570 -4.39 4.70 5.08
C TRP A 570 -5.44 4.44 6.15
N ASN A 571 -4.98 4.09 7.35
CA ASN A 571 -5.85 3.81 8.48
C ASN A 571 -5.42 4.67 9.67
N ASP A 572 -6.21 5.71 9.97
CA ASP A 572 -5.91 6.67 11.03
C ASP A 572 -5.89 6.05 12.43
N LYS A 573 -6.77 5.06 12.69
CA LYS A 573 -6.80 4.33 13.98
C LYS A 573 -5.48 3.59 14.23
N ARG A 574 -4.87 3.04 13.18
CA ARG A 574 -3.59 2.31 13.21
C ARG A 574 -2.36 3.20 12.99
N LYS A 575 -2.54 4.38 12.39
CA LYS A 575 -1.47 5.22 11.83
C LYS A 575 -0.55 4.44 10.89
N SER A 576 -1.14 3.66 9.98
CA SER A 576 -0.39 2.82 9.05
C SER A 576 -1.15 2.56 7.75
N ALA A 577 -0.40 2.23 6.71
CA ALA A 577 -0.90 1.83 5.39
C ALA A 577 -1.75 0.56 5.43
N THR A 578 -2.71 0.45 4.50
CA THR A 578 -3.62 -0.70 4.38
C THR A 578 -3.20 -1.71 3.33
N GLY A 579 -2.43 -1.30 2.31
CA GLY A 579 -2.20 -2.09 1.10
C GLY A 579 -3.48 -2.33 0.29
N PHE A 580 -4.37 -1.32 0.26
CA PHE A 580 -5.62 -1.33 -0.50
C PHE A 580 -5.38 -1.45 -2.01
N GLY A 581 -6.32 -2.07 -2.72
CA GLY A 581 -6.32 -2.26 -4.16
C GLY A 581 -5.59 -3.54 -4.60
N ILE A 582 -4.52 -3.94 -3.90
CA ILE A 582 -3.64 -5.05 -4.32
C ILE A 582 -4.43 -6.34 -4.58
N PRO A 583 -5.27 -6.85 -3.66
CA PRO A 583 -6.03 -8.08 -3.91
C PRO A 583 -7.05 -7.92 -5.04
N THR A 584 -7.68 -6.75 -5.18
CA THR A 584 -8.66 -6.48 -6.25
C THR A 584 -8.01 -6.50 -7.63
N LEU A 585 -6.83 -5.89 -7.78
CA LEU A 585 -6.09 -5.91 -9.04
C LEU A 585 -5.62 -7.32 -9.41
N VAL A 586 -5.18 -8.10 -8.42
CA VAL A 586 -4.83 -9.51 -8.65
C VAL A 586 -6.05 -10.29 -9.12
N GLU A 587 -7.17 -10.25 -8.41
CA GLU A 587 -8.41 -10.96 -8.82
C GLU A 587 -8.88 -10.51 -10.21
N TRP A 588 -8.80 -9.22 -10.55
CA TRP A 588 -9.17 -8.72 -11.88
C TRP A 588 -8.26 -9.25 -13.00
N VAL A 589 -6.94 -9.27 -12.78
CA VAL A 589 -5.99 -9.90 -13.72
C VAL A 589 -6.28 -11.39 -13.85
N LEU A 590 -6.52 -12.11 -12.75
CA LEU A 590 -6.83 -13.54 -12.79
C LEU A 590 -8.14 -13.84 -13.55
N LYS A 591 -9.16 -12.98 -13.44
CA LYS A 591 -10.40 -13.12 -14.23
C LYS A 591 -10.20 -12.92 -15.73
N ASN A 592 -9.17 -12.18 -16.14
CA ASN A 592 -8.79 -11.99 -17.55
C ASN A 592 -7.75 -13.03 -18.05
N SER A 593 -7.19 -13.89 -17.17
CA SER A 593 -6.12 -14.85 -17.47
C SER A 593 -6.57 -16.19 -18.07
N SER A 594 -7.53 -16.14 -19.02
CA SER A 594 -8.17 -17.34 -19.61
C SER A 594 -7.38 -17.99 -20.74
#